data_AF-A0A8J3KSE0-F1
#
_entry.id   AF-A0A8J3KSE0-F1
#
_cell.length_a   1.000
_cell.length_b   1.000
_cell.length_c   1.000
_cell.angle_alpha   90.00
_cell.angle_beta   90.00
_cell.angle_gamma   90.00
#
_symmetry.space_group_name_H-M   'P 1'
#
loop_
_entity.id
_entity.type
_entity.pdbx_description
1 polymer ?
#
loop_
_entity_poly.entity_id
_entity_poly.type
_entity_poly.pdbx_seq_one_letter_code
_entity_poly.pdbx_strand_id
1 'polypeptide(L)'
;MRDRLANSSGFALFGEVLLTGVAVALLALPVLTLPAALAGGIGHLRRYVDDEAAPVAALWRDTRAAAAGGVAVALAALLAGSAAVFAIGLAGADRTPAGTVMAVAGRLALGVVATAVVMAAGAWTRDGGWAGAVRGLRGQLDTDPAAALHLFVAVALTAVLTWQFLPLLVPSLGVLAFAAVAVRHRSRGRLP
;
A
#
# COMPACT_ATOMS: atom_id res chain seq x y z
N MET A 1 8.47 -28.49 -21.87
CA MET A 1 8.05 -27.19 -22.46
C MET A 1 7.17 -26.38 -21.50
N ARG A 2 6.25 -27.01 -20.75
CA ARG A 2 5.46 -26.37 -19.67
C ARG A 2 6.30 -25.71 -18.56
N ASP A 3 7.40 -26.31 -18.14
CA ASP A 3 8.25 -25.73 -17.07
C ASP A 3 9.02 -24.47 -17.50
N ARG A 4 9.30 -24.33 -18.81
CA ARG A 4 9.97 -23.15 -19.37
C ARG A 4 9.01 -21.96 -19.47
N LEU A 5 7.71 -22.22 -19.66
CA LEU A 5 6.65 -21.22 -19.69
C LEU A 5 6.27 -20.74 -18.28
N ALA A 6 6.24 -21.64 -17.30
CA ALA A 6 6.00 -21.30 -15.88
C ALA A 6 7.06 -20.32 -15.36
N ASN A 7 8.35 -20.56 -15.65
CA ASN A 7 9.43 -19.63 -15.30
C ASN A 7 9.28 -18.29 -16.02
N SER A 8 8.93 -18.28 -17.31
CA SER A 8 8.74 -17.03 -18.06
C SER A 8 7.62 -16.15 -17.50
N SER A 9 6.53 -16.78 -17.01
CA SER A 9 5.41 -16.07 -16.41
C SER A 9 5.80 -15.43 -15.07
N GLY A 10 6.55 -16.14 -14.23
CA GLY A 10 7.06 -15.59 -12.96
C GLY A 10 8.01 -14.41 -13.17
N PHE A 11 8.93 -14.49 -14.14
CA PHE A 11 9.82 -13.37 -14.47
C PHE A 11 9.09 -12.19 -15.09
N ALA A 12 8.08 -12.44 -15.95
CA ALA A 12 7.26 -11.38 -16.52
C ALA A 12 6.47 -10.64 -15.43
N LEU A 13 5.85 -11.37 -14.50
CA LEU A 13 5.16 -10.78 -13.35
C LEU A 13 6.13 -10.00 -12.46
N PHE A 14 7.31 -10.54 -12.17
CA PHE A 14 8.31 -9.84 -11.38
C PHE A 14 8.76 -8.53 -12.07
N GLY A 15 8.97 -8.56 -13.38
CA GLY A 15 9.28 -7.37 -14.17
C GLY A 15 8.15 -6.33 -14.09
N GLU A 16 6.90 -6.76 -14.18
CA GLU A 16 5.74 -5.87 -14.08
C GLU A 16 5.59 -5.27 -12.67
N VAL A 17 5.88 -6.05 -11.63
CA VAL A 17 5.91 -5.59 -10.24
C VAL A 17 6.98 -4.52 -10.06
N LEU A 18 8.19 -4.71 -10.60
CA LEU A 18 9.25 -3.71 -10.57
C LEU A 18 8.89 -2.45 -11.36
N LEU A 19 8.32 -2.59 -12.55
CA LEU A 19 7.88 -1.47 -13.39
C LEU A 19 6.78 -0.66 -12.69
N THR A 20 5.84 -1.35 -12.04
CA THR A 20 4.83 -0.71 -11.20
C THR A 20 5.47 0.04 -10.04
N GLY A 21 6.48 -0.54 -9.39
CA GLY A 21 7.27 0.13 -8.36
C GLY A 21 7.90 1.43 -8.84
N VAL A 22 8.48 1.45 -10.04
CA VAL A 22 9.02 2.66 -10.68
C VAL A 22 7.92 3.68 -10.93
N ALA A 23 6.80 3.25 -11.52
CA ALA A 23 5.67 4.14 -11.81
C ALA A 23 5.10 4.78 -10.53
N VAL A 24 4.88 3.98 -9.47
CA VAL A 24 4.41 4.47 -8.18
C VAL A 24 5.42 5.44 -7.57
N ALA A 25 6.72 5.13 -7.59
CA ALA A 25 7.76 5.99 -7.06
C ALA A 25 7.80 7.36 -7.75
N LEU A 26 7.74 7.38 -9.09
CA LEU A 26 7.71 8.62 -9.88
C LEU A 26 6.43 9.43 -9.63
N LEU A 27 5.29 8.76 -9.58
CA LEU A 27 3.99 9.41 -9.37
C LEU A 27 3.79 9.87 -7.94
N ALA A 28 4.49 9.30 -6.97
CA ALA A 28 4.46 9.66 -5.56
C ALA A 28 5.53 10.71 -5.16
N LEU A 29 6.29 11.24 -6.12
CA LEU A 29 7.26 12.33 -5.88
C LEU A 29 6.61 13.52 -5.16
N PRO A 30 5.41 14.00 -5.57
CA PRO A 30 4.58 14.77 -4.68
C PRO A 30 4.07 13.82 -3.58
N VAL A 31 4.57 13.95 -2.34
CA VAL A 31 4.16 13.05 -1.23
C VAL A 31 2.63 12.95 -1.10
N LEU A 32 1.90 14.00 -1.45
CA LEU A 32 0.43 14.05 -1.44
C LEU A 32 -0.24 13.16 -2.49
N THR A 33 0.46 12.78 -3.57
CA THR A 33 -0.07 11.88 -4.59
C THR A 33 0.21 10.42 -4.29
N LEU A 34 0.90 10.08 -3.20
CA LEU A 34 1.20 8.70 -2.83
C LEU A 34 -0.04 7.78 -2.81
N PRO A 35 -1.20 8.16 -2.20
CA PRO A 35 -2.38 7.30 -2.24
C PRO A 35 -2.91 7.10 -3.66
N ALA A 36 -2.88 8.14 -4.51
CA ALA A 36 -3.33 8.07 -5.89
C ALA A 36 -2.38 7.26 -6.79
N ALA A 37 -1.06 7.37 -6.55
CA ALA A 37 -0.03 6.59 -7.21
C ALA A 37 -0.20 5.10 -6.86
N LEU A 38 -0.37 4.78 -5.58
CA LEU A 38 -0.66 3.42 -5.12
C LEU A 38 -1.97 2.88 -5.72
N ALA A 39 -3.05 3.66 -5.74
CA ALA A 39 -4.33 3.22 -6.32
C ALA A 39 -4.19 2.88 -7.81
N GLY A 40 -3.51 3.73 -8.58
CA GLY A 40 -3.23 3.47 -10.00
C GLY A 40 -2.31 2.27 -10.22
N GLY A 41 -1.24 2.14 -9.44
CA GLY A 41 -0.30 1.02 -9.52
C GLY A 41 -0.92 -0.33 -9.13
N ILE A 42 -1.67 -0.37 -8.03
CA ILE A 42 -2.41 -1.57 -7.60
C ILE A 42 -3.49 -1.94 -8.62
N GLY A 43 -4.21 -0.95 -9.17
CA GLY A 43 -5.20 -1.18 -10.22
C GLY A 43 -4.59 -1.73 -11.51
N HIS A 44 -3.40 -1.25 -11.87
CA HIS A 44 -2.62 -1.73 -13.01
C HIS A 44 -2.14 -3.18 -12.82
N LEU A 45 -1.52 -3.50 -11.68
CA LEU A 45 -1.10 -4.86 -11.37
C LEU A 45 -2.28 -5.83 -11.27
N ARG A 46 -3.42 -5.40 -10.72
CA ARG A 46 -4.63 -6.22 -10.71
C ARG A 46 -5.06 -6.61 -12.12
N ARG A 47 -5.13 -5.63 -13.04
CA ARG A 47 -5.45 -5.90 -14.46
C ARG A 47 -4.46 -6.87 -15.09
N TYR A 48 -3.16 -6.70 -14.82
CA TYR A 48 -2.14 -7.62 -15.33
C TYR A 48 -2.29 -9.06 -14.78
N VAL A 49 -2.55 -9.21 -13.49
CA VAL A 49 -2.76 -10.53 -12.85
C VAL A 49 -4.05 -11.21 -13.33
N ASP A 50 -5.09 -10.41 -13.62
CA ASP A 50 -6.38 -10.87 -14.14
C ASP A 50 -6.37 -11.13 -15.67
N ASP A 51 -5.19 -11.09 -16.33
CA ASP A 51 -5.01 -11.21 -17.78
C ASP A 51 -5.84 -10.18 -18.60
N GLU A 52 -6.18 -9.05 -17.98
CA GLU A 52 -6.84 -7.93 -18.62
C GLU A 52 -5.82 -6.99 -19.30
N ALA A 53 -6.26 -6.27 -20.33
CA ALA A 53 -5.43 -5.25 -20.97
C ALA A 53 -4.99 -4.18 -19.94
N ALA A 54 -3.68 -4.09 -19.70
CA ALA A 54 -3.09 -3.15 -18.76
C ALA A 54 -2.23 -2.08 -19.47
N PRO A 55 -2.81 -1.19 -20.29
CA PRO A 55 -2.03 -0.13 -20.91
C PRO A 55 -1.59 0.90 -19.86
N VAL A 56 -0.38 1.44 -20.01
CA VAL A 56 0.15 2.54 -19.17
C VAL A 56 -0.81 3.74 -19.13
N ALA A 57 -1.54 3.99 -20.23
CA ALA A 57 -2.57 5.02 -20.28
C ALA A 57 -3.70 4.82 -19.26
N ALA A 58 -4.08 3.56 -18.96
CA ALA A 58 -5.08 3.26 -17.95
C ALA A 58 -4.55 3.56 -16.54
N LEU A 59 -3.29 3.22 -16.24
CA LEU A 59 -2.63 3.61 -14.98
C LEU A 59 -2.67 5.14 -14.80
N TRP A 60 -2.25 5.91 -15.81
CA TRP A 60 -2.27 7.37 -15.75
C TRP A 60 -3.68 7.93 -15.50
N ARG A 61 -4.68 7.38 -16.20
CA ARG A 61 -6.09 7.78 -16.03
C ARG A 61 -6.62 7.41 -14.64
N ASP A 62 -6.21 6.28 -14.07
CA ASP A 62 -6.59 5.85 -12.71
C ASP A 62 -5.97 6.80 -11.68
N THR A 63 -4.66 7.05 -11.78
CA THR A 63 -3.95 7.96 -10.87
C THR A 63 -4.52 9.38 -10.92
N ARG A 64 -4.78 9.93 -12.11
CA ARG A 64 -5.38 11.27 -12.25
C ARG A 64 -6.78 11.34 -11.63
N ALA A 65 -7.61 10.31 -11.83
CA ALA A 65 -8.94 10.26 -11.24
C ALA A 65 -8.87 10.11 -9.71
N ALA A 66 -7.87 9.41 -9.19
CA ALA A 66 -7.66 9.24 -7.76
C ALA A 66 -7.02 10.47 -7.09
N ALA A 67 -6.36 11.36 -7.84
CA ALA A 67 -5.52 12.43 -7.29
C ALA A 67 -6.28 13.40 -6.36
N ALA A 68 -7.39 13.98 -6.81
CA ALA A 68 -8.09 15.03 -6.06
C ALA A 68 -8.59 14.53 -4.68
N GLY A 69 -9.27 13.37 -4.64
CA GLY A 69 -9.71 12.78 -3.37
C GLY A 69 -8.56 12.13 -2.58
N GLY A 70 -7.49 11.74 -3.26
CA GLY A 70 -6.30 11.15 -2.65
C GLY A 70 -5.55 12.14 -1.77
N VAL A 71 -5.61 13.44 -2.08
CA VAL A 71 -5.04 14.50 -1.23
C VAL A 71 -5.67 14.48 0.17
N ALA A 72 -6.99 14.33 0.29
CA ALA A 72 -7.64 14.27 1.60
C ALA A 72 -7.16 13.06 2.43
N VAL A 73 -7.00 11.91 1.78
CA VAL A 73 -6.44 10.70 2.41
C VAL A 73 -4.98 10.90 2.81
N ALA A 74 -4.18 11.52 1.94
CA ALA A 74 -2.79 11.85 2.22
C ALA A 74 -2.68 12.81 3.42
N LEU A 75 -3.49 13.86 3.47
CA LEU A 75 -3.50 14.82 4.58
C LEU A 75 -3.93 14.17 5.90
N ALA A 76 -4.96 13.34 5.88
CA ALA A 76 -5.39 12.59 7.06
C ALA A 76 -4.29 11.63 7.55
N ALA A 77 -3.63 10.92 6.63
CA ALA A 77 -2.52 10.04 6.95
C ALA A 77 -1.30 10.80 7.46
N LEU A 78 -0.98 11.97 6.89
CA LEU A 78 0.10 12.84 7.36
C LEU A 78 -0.18 13.37 8.76
N LEU A 79 -1.42 13.78 9.04
CA LEU A 79 -1.82 14.26 10.37
C LEU A 79 -1.70 13.14 11.41
N ALA A 80 -2.27 11.97 11.13
CA ALA A 80 -2.20 10.82 12.03
C ALA A 80 -0.76 10.30 12.22
N GLY A 81 0.00 10.23 11.12
CA GLY A 81 1.42 9.86 11.14
C GLY A 81 2.28 10.84 11.93
N SER A 82 2.04 12.15 11.78
CA SER A 82 2.73 13.19 12.55
C SER A 82 2.42 13.09 14.04
N ALA A 83 1.17 12.82 14.42
CA ALA A 83 0.81 12.58 15.81
C ALA A 83 1.53 11.33 16.38
N ALA A 84 1.64 10.25 15.60
CA ALA A 84 2.37 9.05 16.00
C ALA A 84 3.88 9.32 16.15
N VAL A 85 4.49 10.03 15.21
CA VAL A 85 5.91 10.44 15.28
C VAL A 85 6.16 11.34 16.49
N PHE A 86 5.27 12.29 16.76
CA PHE A 86 5.33 13.15 17.94
C PHE A 86 5.26 12.33 19.23
N ALA A 87 4.36 11.35 19.32
CA ALA A 87 4.28 10.44 20.46
C ALA A 87 5.56 9.61 20.65
N ILE A 88 6.19 9.14 19.57
CA ILE A 88 7.48 8.43 19.62
C ILE A 88 8.59 9.37 20.13
N GLY A 89 8.61 10.62 19.69
CA GLY A 89 9.57 11.62 20.14
C GLY A 89 9.44 11.93 21.63
N LEU A 90 8.21 12.14 22.11
CA LEU A 90 7.91 12.31 23.55
C LEU A 90 8.34 11.10 24.36
N ALA A 91 8.05 9.90 23.85
CA ALA A 91 8.43 8.65 24.49
C ALA A 91 9.95 8.48 24.60
N GLY A 92 10.73 8.99 23.64
CA GLY A 92 12.19 8.97 23.69
C GLY A 92 12.80 9.86 24.78
N ALA A 93 12.06 10.87 25.25
CA ALA A 93 12.47 11.73 26.36
C ALA A 93 12.21 11.08 27.74
N ASP A 94 11.34 10.07 27.80
CA ASP A 94 10.97 9.35 29.01
C ASP A 94 11.68 7.99 29.11
N ARG A 95 12.55 7.82 30.11
CA ARG A 95 13.30 6.57 30.34
C ARG A 95 12.55 5.54 31.18
N THR A 96 11.31 5.82 31.56
CA THR A 96 10.49 4.88 32.32
C THR A 96 9.95 3.74 31.43
N PRO A 97 9.45 2.65 32.02
CA PRO A 97 8.73 1.62 31.26
C PRO A 97 7.54 2.17 30.46
N ALA A 98 6.89 3.24 30.97
CA ALA A 98 5.79 3.89 30.27
C ALA A 98 6.23 4.53 28.95
N GLY A 99 7.40 5.19 28.93
CA GLY A 99 8.03 5.70 27.71
C GLY A 99 8.26 4.58 26.68
N THR A 100 8.75 3.42 27.11
CA THR A 100 8.94 2.26 26.20
C THR A 100 7.63 1.80 25.57
N VAL A 101 6.57 1.65 26.38
CA VAL A 101 5.24 1.25 25.90
C VAL A 101 4.69 2.28 24.91
N MET A 102 4.82 3.57 25.22
CA MET A 102 4.39 4.67 24.34
C MET A 102 5.13 4.65 23.00
N ALA A 103 6.44 4.41 23.00
CA ALA A 103 7.24 4.32 21.77
C ALA A 103 6.80 3.14 20.89
N VAL A 104 6.49 1.98 21.49
CA VAL A 104 5.96 0.83 20.75
C VAL A 104 4.57 1.15 20.18
N ALA A 105 3.68 1.71 20.99
CA ALA A 105 2.33 2.09 20.57
C ALA A 105 2.37 3.10 19.41
N GLY A 106 3.25 4.11 19.46
CA GLY A 106 3.43 5.07 18.38
C GLY A 106 3.93 4.43 17.07
N ARG A 107 4.90 3.50 17.16
CA ARG A 107 5.37 2.75 15.96
C ARG A 107 4.27 1.87 15.37
N LEU A 108 3.50 1.19 16.22
CA LEU A 108 2.36 0.39 15.78
C LEU A 108 1.30 1.26 15.11
N ALA A 109 0.96 2.40 15.71
CA ALA A 109 0.01 3.36 15.14
C ALA A 109 0.47 3.85 13.75
N LEU A 110 1.77 4.16 13.60
CA LEU A 110 2.34 4.56 12.31
C LEU A 110 2.20 3.44 11.25
N GLY A 111 2.50 2.20 11.62
CA GLY A 111 2.31 1.04 10.76
C GLY A 111 0.84 0.82 10.38
N VAL A 112 -0.09 1.00 11.32
CA VAL A 112 -1.54 0.89 11.07
C VAL A 112 -2.01 1.96 10.08
N VAL A 113 -1.59 3.22 10.25
CA VAL A 113 -1.93 4.31 9.32
C VAL A 113 -1.42 4.01 7.91
N ALA A 114 -0.16 3.62 7.78
CA ALA A 114 0.41 3.27 6.47
C ALA A 114 -0.31 2.07 5.83
N THR A 115 -0.65 1.05 6.62
CA THR A 115 -1.42 -0.12 6.16
C THR A 115 -2.82 0.28 5.71
N ALA A 116 -3.49 1.16 6.45
CA ALA A 116 -4.82 1.67 6.08
C ALA A 116 -4.79 2.44 4.75
N VAL A 117 -3.74 3.22 4.48
CA VAL A 117 -3.57 3.90 3.19
C VAL A 117 -3.42 2.89 2.05
N VAL A 118 -2.61 1.85 2.22
CA VAL A 118 -2.43 0.80 1.19
C VAL A 118 -3.74 0.02 0.96
N MET A 119 -4.45 -0.34 2.02
CA MET A 119 -5.76 -0.99 1.92
C MET A 119 -6.78 -0.10 1.20
N ALA A 120 -6.86 1.18 1.56
CA ALA A 120 -7.76 2.13 0.92
C ALA A 120 -7.40 2.34 -0.56
N ALA A 121 -6.12 2.54 -0.88
CA ALA A 121 -5.63 2.69 -2.24
C ALA A 121 -5.97 1.46 -3.07
N GLY A 122 -5.82 0.27 -2.48
CA GLY A 122 -6.22 -0.95 -3.13
C GLY A 122 -7.73 -1.05 -3.36
N ALA A 123 -8.54 -0.70 -2.37
CA ALA A 123 -10.01 -0.77 -2.46
C ALA A 123 -10.62 0.33 -3.35
N TRP A 124 -9.84 1.35 -3.69
CA TRP A 124 -10.28 2.44 -4.53
C TRP A 124 -10.73 1.95 -5.92
N THR A 125 -11.90 2.45 -6.32
CA THR A 125 -12.46 2.32 -7.68
C THR A 125 -12.99 3.67 -8.11
N ARG A 126 -13.18 3.87 -9.43
CA ARG A 126 -13.77 5.11 -9.94
C ARG A 126 -15.17 5.34 -9.40
N ASP A 127 -15.98 4.28 -9.33
CA ASP A 127 -17.39 4.37 -8.96
C ASP A 127 -17.58 4.55 -7.45
N GLY A 128 -16.73 3.92 -6.63
CA GLY A 128 -16.81 4.01 -5.17
C GLY A 128 -16.04 5.19 -4.56
N GLY A 129 -15.04 5.70 -5.29
CA GLY A 129 -14.16 6.77 -4.84
C GLY A 129 -13.42 6.47 -3.52
N TRP A 130 -12.78 7.51 -2.96
CA TRP A 130 -12.05 7.38 -1.70
C TRP A 130 -12.95 7.20 -0.49
N ALA A 131 -14.14 7.81 -0.49
CA ALA A 131 -15.07 7.69 0.61
C ALA A 131 -15.59 6.25 0.78
N GLY A 132 -15.89 5.56 -0.33
CA GLY A 132 -16.22 4.13 -0.31
C GLY A 132 -15.05 3.28 0.17
N ALA A 133 -13.84 3.54 -0.36
CA ALA A 133 -12.63 2.81 0.02
C ALA A 133 -12.30 2.92 1.52
N VAL A 134 -12.41 4.12 2.10
CA VAL A 134 -12.12 4.37 3.52
C VAL A 134 -13.21 3.79 4.44
N ARG A 135 -14.49 3.97 4.10
CA ARG A 135 -15.60 3.39 4.90
C ARG A 135 -15.56 1.86 4.90
N GLY A 136 -15.07 1.24 3.81
CA GLY A 136 -14.94 -0.20 3.68
C GLY A 136 -13.80 -0.82 4.49
N LEU A 137 -12.89 -0.03 5.08
CA LEU A 137 -11.71 -0.56 5.77
C LEU A 137 -12.07 -1.46 6.96
N ARG A 138 -13.05 -1.06 7.77
CA ARG A 138 -13.50 -1.88 8.92
C ARG A 138 -14.08 -3.21 8.44
N GLY A 139 -14.91 -3.18 7.40
CA GLY A 139 -15.46 -4.41 6.82
C GLY A 139 -14.38 -5.35 6.28
N GLN A 140 -13.32 -4.81 5.66
CA GLN A 140 -12.17 -5.61 5.20
C GLN A 140 -11.43 -6.27 6.37
N LEU A 141 -11.21 -5.52 7.46
CA LEU A 141 -10.57 -6.04 8.68
C LEU A 141 -11.41 -7.14 9.35
N ASP A 142 -12.72 -6.94 9.43
CA ASP A 142 -13.65 -7.89 10.04
C ASP A 142 -13.76 -9.18 9.20
N THR A 143 -13.69 -9.06 7.87
CA THR A 143 -13.79 -10.21 6.94
C THR A 143 -12.52 -11.05 6.92
N ASP A 144 -11.35 -10.42 6.91
CA ASP A 144 -10.07 -11.12 6.84
C ASP A 144 -8.96 -10.37 7.61
N PRO A 145 -8.88 -10.55 8.94
CA PRO A 145 -7.83 -9.90 9.73
C PRO A 145 -6.44 -10.41 9.36
N ALA A 146 -6.34 -11.65 8.87
CA ALA A 146 -5.07 -12.20 8.41
C ALA A 146 -4.58 -11.48 7.15
N ALA A 147 -5.46 -11.13 6.22
CA ALA A 147 -5.13 -10.29 5.06
C ALA A 147 -4.51 -8.96 5.47
N ALA A 148 -5.13 -8.26 6.42
CA ALA A 148 -4.60 -7.00 6.94
C ALA A 148 -3.24 -7.18 7.63
N LEU A 149 -3.05 -8.28 8.37
CA LEU A 149 -1.75 -8.59 8.99
C LEU A 149 -0.64 -8.80 7.95
N HIS A 150 -0.91 -9.51 6.84
CA HIS A 150 0.08 -9.69 5.77
C HIS A 150 0.46 -8.35 5.13
N LEU A 151 -0.52 -7.48 4.90
CA LEU A 151 -0.27 -6.13 4.42
C LEU A 151 0.53 -5.28 5.42
N PHE A 152 0.22 -5.38 6.71
CA PHE A 152 0.98 -4.70 7.76
C PHE A 152 2.44 -5.14 7.78
N VAL A 153 2.70 -6.44 7.67
CA VAL A 153 4.06 -6.98 7.57
C VAL A 153 4.77 -6.46 6.31
N ALA A 154 4.09 -6.44 5.16
CA ALA A 154 4.66 -5.89 3.92
C ALA A 154 5.02 -4.40 4.04
N VAL A 155 4.17 -3.61 4.70
CA VAL A 155 4.43 -2.19 5.01
C VAL A 155 5.62 -2.04 5.96
N ALA A 156 5.67 -2.83 7.03
CA ALA A 156 6.77 -2.79 8.00
C ALA A 156 8.11 -3.15 7.34
N LEU A 157 8.14 -4.21 6.51
CA LEU A 157 9.32 -4.58 5.74
C LEU A 157 9.73 -3.49 4.75
N THR A 158 8.77 -2.89 4.05
CA THR A 158 9.03 -1.75 3.15
C THR A 158 9.68 -0.60 3.90
N ALA A 159 9.16 -0.22 5.08
CA ALA A 159 9.73 0.82 5.91
C ALA A 159 11.16 0.49 6.38
N VAL A 160 11.40 -0.74 6.84
CA VAL A 160 12.74 -1.18 7.29
C VAL A 160 13.74 -1.17 6.13
N LEU A 161 13.38 -1.72 4.98
CA LEU A 161 14.26 -1.80 3.81
C LEU A 161 14.61 -0.41 3.27
N THR A 162 13.63 0.47 3.14
CA THR A 162 13.83 1.84 2.63
C THR A 162 14.57 2.73 3.60
N TRP A 163 14.45 2.49 4.91
CA TRP A 163 15.31 3.11 5.92
C TRP A 163 16.76 2.71 5.70
N GLN A 164 17.04 1.40 5.56
CA GLN A 164 18.41 0.88 5.44
C GLN A 164 19.06 1.28 4.10
N PHE A 165 18.30 1.23 3.01
CA PHE A 165 18.79 1.57 1.67
C PHE A 165 17.68 2.23 0.85
N LEU A 166 17.73 3.56 0.76
CA LEU A 166 16.73 4.36 0.06
C LEU A 166 16.42 3.87 -1.38
N PRO A 167 17.39 3.37 -2.18
CA PRO A 167 17.10 2.81 -3.50
C PRO A 167 16.15 1.61 -3.51
N LEU A 168 15.93 0.92 -2.37
CA LEU A 168 14.92 -0.14 -2.24
C LEU A 168 13.48 0.38 -2.29
N LEU A 169 13.26 1.70 -2.25
CA LEU A 169 11.92 2.27 -2.33
C LEU A 169 11.18 1.80 -3.58
N VAL A 170 11.86 1.79 -4.73
CA VAL A 170 11.28 1.37 -6.01
C VAL A 170 10.80 -0.10 -5.95
N PRO A 171 11.66 -1.10 -5.68
CA PRO A 171 11.21 -2.49 -5.61
C PRO A 171 10.22 -2.73 -4.48
N SER A 172 10.38 -2.09 -3.31
CA SER A 172 9.47 -2.27 -2.19
C SER A 172 8.06 -1.75 -2.48
N LEU A 173 7.92 -0.62 -3.18
CA LEU A 173 6.60 -0.11 -3.61
C LEU A 173 5.91 -1.05 -4.59
N GLY A 174 6.67 -1.65 -5.52
CA GLY A 174 6.16 -2.67 -6.42
C GLY A 174 5.64 -3.89 -5.66
N VAL A 175 6.47 -4.45 -4.78
CA VAL A 175 6.10 -5.60 -3.94
C VAL A 175 4.91 -5.29 -3.03
N LEU A 176 4.84 -4.08 -2.48
CA LEU A 176 3.72 -3.64 -1.65
C LEU A 176 2.42 -3.55 -2.44
N ALA A 177 2.46 -3.02 -3.66
CA ALA A 177 1.31 -3.01 -4.56
C ALA A 177 0.88 -4.43 -4.93
N PHE A 178 1.84 -5.31 -5.23
CA PHE A 178 1.57 -6.73 -5.49
C PHE A 178 0.96 -7.44 -4.27
N ALA A 179 1.46 -7.19 -3.06
CA ALA A 179 0.90 -7.73 -1.83
C ALA A 179 -0.56 -7.32 -1.63
N ALA A 180 -0.91 -6.07 -1.95
CA ALA A 180 -2.29 -5.58 -1.91
C ALA A 180 -3.22 -6.29 -2.91
N VAL A 181 -2.70 -6.65 -4.10
CA VAL A 181 -3.43 -7.48 -5.08
C VAL A 181 -3.60 -8.90 -4.56
N ALA A 182 -2.52 -9.55 -4.15
CA ALA A 182 -2.51 -10.95 -3.69
C ALA A 182 -3.45 -11.17 -2.49
N VAL A 183 -3.40 -10.26 -1.50
CA VAL A 183 -4.26 -10.31 -0.32
C VAL A 183 -5.73 -10.19 -0.69
N ARG A 184 -6.09 -9.33 -1.66
CA ARG A 184 -7.48 -9.22 -2.12
C ARG A 184 -7.99 -10.44 -2.87
N HIS A 185 -7.16 -11.07 -3.71
CA HIS A 185 -7.55 -12.34 -4.35
C HIS A 185 -7.87 -13.41 -3.30
N ARG A 186 -7.03 -13.50 -2.26
CA ARG A 186 -7.28 -14.40 -1.13
C ARG A 186 -8.59 -14.10 -0.42
N SER A 187 -8.89 -12.83 -0.10
CA SER A 187 -10.11 -12.49 0.63
C SER A 187 -11.37 -12.68 -0.21
N ARG A 188 -11.32 -12.49 -1.53
CA ARG A 188 -12.44 -12.77 -2.43
C ARG A 188 -12.78 -14.26 -2.51
N GLY A 189 -11.79 -15.13 -2.49
CA GLY A 189 -12.00 -16.59 -2.46
C GLY A 189 -12.58 -17.12 -1.14
N ARG A 190 -12.74 -16.25 -0.11
CA ARG A 190 -13.36 -16.58 1.17
C ARG A 190 -14.80 -16.07 1.30
N LEU A 191 -15.30 -15.33 0.31
CA LEU A 191 -16.71 -14.95 0.26
C LEU A 191 -17.53 -16.20 -0.13
N PRO A 192 -18.58 -16.56 0.64
CA PRO A 192 -19.44 -17.70 0.33
C PRO A 192 -20.24 -17.52 -0.97
#